data_AF-A0A8T5J5B7-F1
#
_entry.id   AF-A0A8T5J5B7-F1
#
_cell.length_a   1.000
_cell.length_b   1.000
_cell.length_c   1.000
_cell.angle_alpha   90.00
_cell.angle_beta   90.00
_cell.angle_gamma   90.00
#
_symmetry.space_group_name_H-M   'P 1'
#
loop_
_entity.id
_entity.type
_entity.pdbx_description
1 polymer ?
#
loop_
_entity_poly.entity_id
_entity_poly.type
_entity_poly.pdbx_seq_one_letter_code
_entity_poly.pdbx_strand_id
1 'polypeptide(L)'
;MEFSTIGFEDSIDEAKVRLESVDALIVWGKENILGVLTIEHLNMGGNCGTACELDILVDPTPQQNKKWRPKFIVTTDNGEPALLSRGP
;
A
#
# COMPACT_ATOMS: atom_id res chain seq x y z
N MET A 1 11.62 1.31 -2.50
CA MET A 1 11.03 1.27 -1.15
C MET A 1 10.87 -0.19 -0.82
N GLU A 2 11.42 -0.65 0.29
CA GLU A 2 11.22 -2.03 0.72
C GLU A 2 9.80 -2.18 1.23
N PHE A 3 9.10 -3.24 0.83
CA PHE A 3 7.71 -3.44 1.21
C PHE A 3 7.43 -4.91 1.51
N SER A 4 6.33 -5.12 2.23
CA SER A 4 5.69 -6.43 2.37
C SER A 4 4.20 -6.29 2.09
N THR A 5 3.44 -7.38 2.21
CA THR A 5 1.99 -7.40 2.04
C THR A 5 1.29 -7.62 3.37
N ILE A 6 0.05 -7.18 3.49
CA ILE A 6 -0.81 -7.43 4.65
C ILE A 6 -2.28 -7.45 4.22
N GLY A 7 -3.13 -8.19 4.91
CA GLY A 7 -4.57 -8.23 4.64
C GLY A 7 -5.31 -7.02 5.21
N PHE A 8 -6.40 -6.62 4.56
CA PHE A 8 -7.21 -5.48 5.01
C PHE A 8 -7.92 -5.71 6.36
N GLU A 9 -8.14 -6.98 6.74
CA GLU A 9 -8.76 -7.35 8.02
C GLU A 9 -7.74 -7.47 9.16
N ASP A 10 -6.43 -7.45 8.85
CA ASP A 10 -5.38 -7.58 9.84
C ASP A 10 -5.32 -6.37 10.76
N SER A 11 -4.78 -6.60 11.96
CA SER A 11 -4.68 -5.57 13.00
C SER A 11 -3.55 -4.57 12.72
N ILE A 12 -3.73 -3.35 13.23
CA ILE A 12 -2.68 -2.31 13.18
C ILE A 12 -1.44 -2.72 13.98
N ASP A 13 -1.61 -3.48 15.07
CA ASP A 13 -0.48 -3.99 15.86
C ASP A 13 0.41 -4.93 15.05
N GLU A 14 -0.18 -5.82 14.24
CA GLU A 14 0.56 -6.68 13.33
C GLU A 14 1.29 -5.87 12.25
N ALA A 15 0.58 -4.88 11.68
CA ALA A 15 1.16 -3.98 10.69
C ALA A 15 2.38 -3.22 11.26
N LYS A 16 2.29 -2.78 12.51
CA LYS A 16 3.37 -2.08 13.22
C LYS A 16 4.61 -2.94 13.34
N VAL A 17 4.47 -4.21 13.74
CA VAL A 17 5.61 -5.15 13.83
C VAL A 17 6.25 -5.36 12.47
N ARG A 18 5.46 -5.56 11.41
CA ARG A 18 6.03 -5.76 10.06
C ARG A 18 6.78 -4.52 9.56
N LEU A 19 6.24 -3.32 9.83
CA LEU A 19 6.87 -2.04 9.47
C LEU A 19 8.16 -1.73 10.25
N GLU A 20 8.54 -2.53 11.25
CA GLU A 20 9.89 -2.44 11.84
C GLU A 20 10.97 -2.95 10.89
N SER A 21 10.60 -3.78 9.90
CA SER A 21 11.52 -4.44 8.96
C SER A 21 11.40 -3.94 7.52
N VAL A 22 10.36 -3.20 7.17
CA VAL A 22 10.13 -2.67 5.81
C VAL A 22 9.59 -1.24 5.87
N ASP A 23 9.75 -0.48 4.80
CA ASP A 23 9.30 0.92 4.74
C ASP A 23 7.77 1.05 4.67
N ALA A 24 7.10 0.07 4.05
CA ALA A 24 5.67 0.12 3.77
C ALA A 24 5.03 -1.27 3.64
N LEU A 25 3.71 -1.34 3.79
CA LEU A 25 2.91 -2.53 3.56
C LEU A 25 1.88 -2.27 2.47
N ILE A 26 1.80 -3.17 1.50
CA ILE A 26 0.72 -3.16 0.51
C ILE A 26 -0.46 -3.91 1.10
N VAL A 27 -1.58 -3.21 1.22
CA VAL A 27 -2.80 -3.74 1.83
C VAL A 27 -3.64 -4.43 0.76
N TRP A 28 -3.85 -5.73 0.95
CA TRP A 28 -4.71 -6.55 0.11
C TRP A 28 -6.14 -6.56 0.61
N GLY A 29 -7.07 -6.19 -0.26
CA GLY A 29 -8.49 -6.48 -0.12
C GLY A 29 -8.80 -7.96 -0.43
N LYS A 30 -10.08 -8.28 -0.63
CA LYS A 30 -10.51 -9.65 -0.94
C LYS A 30 -9.97 -10.18 -2.27
N GLU A 31 -9.87 -9.32 -3.29
CA GLU A 31 -9.50 -9.72 -4.65
C GLU A 31 -8.50 -8.75 -5.30
N ASN A 32 -8.20 -7.61 -4.66
CA ASN A 32 -7.42 -6.54 -5.25
C ASN A 32 -6.57 -5.83 -4.19
N ILE A 33 -5.51 -5.18 -4.65
CA ILE A 33 -4.75 -4.24 -3.84
C ILE A 33 -5.66 -3.06 -3.49
N LEU A 34 -5.76 -2.76 -2.20
CA LEU A 34 -6.63 -1.73 -1.66
C LEU A 34 -5.87 -0.41 -1.46
N GLY A 35 -4.68 -0.49 -0.89
CA GLY A 35 -3.96 0.70 -0.44
C GLY A 35 -2.53 0.40 0.02
N VAL A 36 -1.86 1.43 0.55
CA VAL A 36 -0.51 1.33 1.11
C VAL A 36 -0.50 1.85 2.54
N LEU A 37 0.04 1.08 3.47
CA LEU A 37 0.22 1.47 4.87
C LEU A 37 1.70 1.80 5.12
N THR A 38 1.95 2.88 5.86
CA THR A 38 3.29 3.28 6.31
C THR A 38 3.23 3.59 7.80
N ILE A 39 4.39 3.82 8.42
CA ILE A 39 4.46 4.15 9.86
C ILE A 39 3.62 5.39 10.23
N GLU A 40 3.42 6.32 9.29
CA GLU A 40 2.61 7.53 9.49
C GLU A 40 1.12 7.22 9.68
N HIS A 41 0.66 6.09 9.14
CA HIS A 41 -0.74 5.69 9.14
C HIS A 41 -1.14 4.87 10.38
N LEU A 42 -0.18 4.42 11.19
CA LEU A 42 -0.42 3.55 12.35
C LEU A 42 -1.17 4.23 13.51
N ASN A 43 -1.25 5.56 13.50
CA ASN A 43 -2.00 6.30 14.52
C ASN A 43 -3.52 6.29 14.25
N MET A 44 -3.97 5.76 13.11
CA MET A 44 -5.38 5.60 12.80
C MET A 44 -5.90 4.31 13.46
N GLY A 45 -6.92 4.42 14.31
CA GLY A 45 -7.57 3.24 14.89
C GLY A 45 -8.32 2.42 13.83
N GLY A 46 -8.61 1.15 14.13
CA GLY A 46 -9.33 0.24 13.22
C GLY A 46 -8.47 -0.93 12.74
N ASN A 47 -8.69 -1.36 11.50
CA ASN A 47 -7.89 -2.38 10.82
C ASN A 47 -7.02 -1.77 9.71
N CYS A 48 -6.13 -2.58 9.14
CA CYS A 48 -5.23 -2.13 8.07
C CYS A 48 -5.97 -1.56 6.86
N GLY A 49 -7.14 -2.10 6.51
CA GLY A 49 -7.97 -1.58 5.43
C GLY A 49 -8.47 -0.16 5.67
N THR A 50 -8.87 0.15 6.90
CA THR A 50 -9.35 1.50 7.27
C THR A 50 -8.23 2.53 7.45
N ALA A 51 -7.02 2.09 7.80
CA ALA A 51 -5.88 2.98 8.04
C ALA A 51 -5.01 3.24 6.81
N CYS A 52 -5.13 2.41 5.76
CA CYS A 52 -4.25 2.52 4.60
C CYS A 52 -4.49 3.79 3.75
N GLU A 53 -3.43 4.25 3.10
CA GLU A 53 -3.51 5.29 2.07
C GLU A 53 -4.17 4.70 0.82
N LEU A 54 -5.22 5.36 0.37
CA LEU A 54 -6.01 4.97 -0.79
C LEU A 54 -5.63 5.78 -2.04
N ASP A 55 -4.86 6.85 -1.88
CA ASP A 55 -4.29 7.63 -3.00
C ASP A 55 -3.12 6.90 -3.66
N ILE A 56 -3.45 5.78 -4.28
CA ILE A 56 -2.53 4.88 -4.95
C ILE A 56 -3.00 4.60 -6.38
N LEU A 57 -2.06 4.26 -7.25
CA LEU A 57 -2.38 3.62 -8.53
C LEU A 57 -1.64 2.29 -8.65
N VAL A 58 -2.35 1.29 -9.17
CA VAL A 58 -1.82 -0.04 -9.47
C VAL A 58 -1.64 -0.15 -10.99
N ASP A 59 -0.42 -0.47 -11.43
CA ASP A 59 -0.01 -0.56 -12.83
C ASP A 59 -0.47 0.64 -13.71
N PRO A 60 -0.27 1.89 -13.29
CA PRO A 60 -0.73 3.04 -14.05
C PRO A 60 0.05 3.24 -15.34
N THR A 61 -0.66 3.65 -16.39
CA THR A 61 -0.01 4.22 -17.58
C THR A 61 0.67 5.57 -17.26
N PRO A 62 1.69 5.99 -18.03
CA PRO A 62 2.32 7.30 -17.84
C PRO A 62 1.34 8.47 -17.88
N GLN A 63 0.26 8.37 -18.68
CA GLN A 63 -0.77 9.39 -18.78
C GLN A 63 -1.62 9.46 -17.51
N GLN A 64 -2.01 8.31 -16.94
CA GLN A 64 -2.70 8.26 -15.65
C GLN A 64 -1.82 8.84 -14.56
N ASN A 65 -0.55 8.45 -14.50
CA ASN A 65 0.36 8.95 -13.49
C ASN A 65 0.50 10.49 -13.54
N LYS A 66 0.66 11.06 -14.74
CA LYS A 66 0.72 12.53 -14.93
C LYS A 66 -0.57 13.24 -14.56
N LYS A 67 -1.72 12.61 -14.81
CA LYS A 67 -3.05 13.21 -14.57
C LYS A 67 -3.43 13.21 -13.09
N TRP A 68 -3.24 12.07 -12.44
CA TRP A 68 -3.75 11.84 -11.08
C TRP A 68 -2.70 12.14 -10.01
N ARG A 69 -1.41 11.98 -10.32
CA ARG A 69 -0.28 12.22 -9.40
C ARG A 69 -0.51 11.57 -8.03
N PRO A 70 -0.68 10.23 -7.98
CA PRO A 70 -0.98 9.54 -6.73
C PRO A 70 0.18 9.67 -5.75
N LYS A 71 -0.05 9.43 -4.46
CA LYS A 71 1.04 9.36 -3.48
C LYS A 71 1.92 8.12 -3.67
N PHE A 72 1.32 6.99 -4.03
CA PHE A 72 2.04 5.74 -4.26
C PHE A 72 1.68 5.10 -5.58
N ILE A 73 2.65 4.39 -6.15
CA ILE A 73 2.50 3.57 -7.34
C ILE A 73 2.94 2.15 -7.00
N VAL A 74 2.05 1.21 -7.24
CA VAL A 74 2.32 -0.22 -7.13
C VAL A 74 2.38 -0.80 -8.54
N THR A 75 3.40 -1.60 -8.83
CA THR A 75 3.41 -2.42 -10.05
C THR A 75 3.33 -3.89 -9.71
N THR A 76 2.60 -4.65 -10.51
CA THR A 76 2.43 -6.10 -10.30
C THR A 76 3.21 -6.91 -11.32
N ASP A 77 3.66 -8.10 -10.91
CA ASP A 77 4.14 -9.16 -11.80
C ASP A 77 3.29 -10.40 -11.54
N ASN A 78 2.65 -10.93 -12.59
CA ASN A 78 1.69 -12.04 -12.51
C ASN A 78 0.56 -11.84 -11.46
N GLY A 79 0.15 -10.59 -11.23
CA GLY A 79 -0.91 -10.24 -10.29
C GLY A 79 -0.45 -10.08 -8.84
N GLU A 80 0.83 -10.28 -8.54
CA GLU A 80 1.41 -10.01 -7.22
C GLU A 80 2.22 -8.71 -7.22
N PRO A 81 2.21 -7.92 -6.12
CA PRO A 81 3.01 -6.72 -6.02
C PRO A 81 4.50 -7.02 -6.17
N ALA A 82 5.13 -6.39 -7.15
CA ALA A 82 6.55 -6.54 -7.45
C ALA A 82 7.36 -5.30 -7.06
N LEU A 83 6.77 -4.11 -7.16
CA LEU A 83 7.45 -2.85 -6.82
C LEU A 83 6.49 -1.85 -6.20
N LEU A 84 6.99 -1.13 -5.20
CA LEU A 84 6.36 0.03 -4.59
C LEU A 84 7.26 1.26 -4.74
N SER A 85 6.69 2.35 -5.24
CA SER A 85 7.36 3.64 -5.36
C SER A 85 6.44 4.78 -4.94
N ARG A 86 7.03 5.92 -4.61
CA ARG A 86 6.28 7.17 -4.44
C ARG A 86 5.91 7.74 -5.81
N GLY A 87 4.78 8.43 -5.88
CA GLY A 87 4.37 9.14 -7.08
C GLY A 87 5.28 10.30 -7.46
N PRO A 88 5.03 10.88 -8.65
CA PRO A 88 5.86 11.91 -9.29
C PRO A 88 5.73 13.31 -8.68
#